data_AF-A0A953E2Z7-F1
#
_entry.id   AF-A0A953E2Z7-F1
#
_cell.length_a   1.000
_cell.length_b   1.000
_cell.length_c   1.000
_cell.angle_alpha   90.00
_cell.angle_beta   90.00
_cell.angle_gamma   90.00
#
_symmetry.space_group_name_H-M   'P 1'
#
loop_
_entity.id
_entity.type
_entity.pdbx_description
1 polymer ?
#
loop_
_entity_poly.entity_id
_entity_poly.type
_entity_poly.pdbx_seq_one_letter_code
_entity_poly.pdbx_strand_id
1 'polypeptide(L)'
;MSTTITRPPVQEQRPTSGPARLPAGTIPGHPNLRPWPKGVSGNPRGRPRETRDRLTGDFIRALAEDFAEHGAQAIAACRQTDPAAYLRLVAGLLPRELNVRRSPLDDLDHQQLLKLADALQAAVEAAKAGVPLPGLDLIAEGAADT
;
A
#
# COMPACT_ATOMS: atom_id res chain seq x y z
N MET A 1 -36.21 -36.33 -58.13
CA MET A 1 -36.84 -37.09 -57.03
C MET A 1 -36.15 -36.66 -55.75
N SER A 2 -36.78 -35.75 -54.99
CA SER A 2 -36.20 -35.16 -53.76
C SER A 2 -36.60 -36.00 -52.56
N THR A 3 -35.61 -36.52 -51.83
CA THR A 3 -35.86 -37.28 -50.60
C THR A 3 -35.85 -36.34 -49.40
N THR A 4 -37.02 -36.21 -48.78
CA THR A 4 -37.29 -35.57 -47.49
C THR A 4 -36.60 -36.32 -46.36
N ILE A 5 -35.85 -35.62 -45.50
CA ILE A 5 -35.41 -36.15 -44.19
C ILE A 5 -36.04 -35.28 -43.10
N THR A 6 -37.05 -35.86 -42.45
CA THR A 6 -37.71 -35.34 -41.25
C THR A 6 -36.81 -35.62 -40.04
N ARG A 7 -36.30 -34.56 -39.38
CA ARG A 7 -35.55 -34.68 -38.12
C ARG A 7 -36.52 -34.92 -36.94
N PRO A 8 -36.27 -35.92 -36.08
CA PRO A 8 -37.04 -36.11 -34.85
C PRO A 8 -36.69 -35.07 -33.77
N PRO A 9 -37.57 -34.84 -32.77
CA PRO A 9 -37.39 -33.81 -31.76
C PRO A 9 -36.25 -34.14 -30.78
N VAL A 10 -35.45 -33.12 -30.46
CA VAL A 10 -34.36 -33.17 -29.48
C VAL A 10 -34.96 -33.33 -28.08
N GLN A 11 -34.72 -34.47 -27.44
CA GLN A 11 -34.99 -34.64 -26.01
C GLN A 11 -33.90 -33.90 -25.21
N GLU A 12 -34.29 -32.80 -24.59
CA GLU A 12 -33.43 -32.00 -23.72
C GLU A 12 -33.41 -32.61 -22.32
N GLN A 13 -32.47 -33.54 -22.10
CA GLN A 13 -32.15 -34.01 -20.75
C GLN A 13 -31.22 -33.00 -20.09
N ARG A 14 -31.74 -32.21 -19.15
CA ARG A 14 -30.90 -31.40 -18.25
C ARG A 14 -30.04 -32.34 -17.40
N PRO A 15 -28.71 -32.17 -17.34
CA PRO A 15 -27.90 -32.90 -16.36
C PRO A 15 -28.27 -32.41 -14.95
N THR A 16 -28.94 -33.26 -14.19
CA THR A 16 -29.14 -33.11 -12.74
C THR A 16 -27.85 -33.46 -12.01
N SER A 17 -26.85 -32.59 -12.10
CA SER A 17 -25.62 -32.69 -11.32
C SER A 17 -25.33 -31.30 -10.77
N GLY A 18 -25.70 -31.06 -9.50
CA GLY A 18 -25.21 -29.90 -8.75
C GLY A 18 -23.68 -29.84 -8.77
N PRO A 19 -23.06 -28.69 -8.47
CA PRO A 19 -21.61 -28.55 -8.54
C PRO A 19 -20.96 -29.63 -7.67
N ALA A 20 -20.09 -30.43 -8.28
CA ALA A 20 -19.30 -31.43 -7.56
C ALA A 20 -18.62 -30.72 -6.39
N ARG A 21 -18.99 -31.10 -5.16
CA ARG A 21 -18.43 -30.52 -3.94
C ARG A 21 -16.93 -30.76 -3.97
N LEU A 22 -16.16 -29.70 -4.22
CA LEU A 22 -14.71 -29.75 -4.19
C LEU A 22 -14.28 -30.33 -2.83
N PRO A 23 -13.28 -31.23 -2.79
CA PRO A 23 -12.80 -31.77 -1.53
C PRO A 23 -12.33 -30.62 -0.63
N ALA A 24 -12.56 -30.77 0.68
CA ALA A 24 -12.22 -29.74 1.66
C ALA A 24 -10.73 -29.36 1.55
N GLY A 25 -10.45 -28.09 1.27
CA GLY A 25 -9.09 -27.55 1.16
C GLY A 25 -8.53 -27.37 -0.25
N THR A 26 -9.36 -27.34 -1.30
CA THR A 26 -8.94 -27.01 -2.67
C THR A 26 -9.38 -25.61 -3.08
N ILE A 27 -8.49 -24.85 -3.75
CA ILE A 27 -8.80 -23.50 -4.27
C ILE A 27 -9.62 -23.63 -5.57
N PRO A 28 -10.72 -22.87 -5.75
CA PRO A 28 -11.47 -22.84 -7.01
C PRO A 28 -10.56 -22.44 -8.18
N GLY A 29 -10.54 -23.24 -9.26
CA GLY A 29 -9.68 -23.01 -10.43
C GLY A 29 -8.28 -23.63 -10.33
N HIS A 30 -7.86 -24.13 -9.17
CA HIS A 30 -6.54 -24.77 -8.97
C HIS A 30 -6.64 -26.06 -8.14
N PRO A 31 -7.01 -27.19 -8.77
CA PRO A 31 -7.29 -28.44 -8.06
C PRO A 31 -6.09 -29.02 -7.30
N ASN A 32 -4.86 -28.67 -7.70
CA ASN A 32 -3.62 -29.20 -7.13
C ASN A 32 -3.06 -28.37 -5.95
N LEU A 33 -3.60 -27.18 -5.70
CA LEU A 33 -3.09 -26.26 -4.67
C LEU A 33 -3.95 -26.37 -3.40
N ARG A 34 -3.30 -26.73 -2.29
CA ARG A 34 -3.89 -26.70 -0.95
C ARG A 34 -3.52 -25.39 -0.26
N PRO A 35 -4.47 -24.60 0.28
CA PRO A 35 -4.18 -23.41 1.05
C PRO A 35 -3.30 -23.74 2.26
N TRP A 36 -2.33 -22.87 2.54
CA TRP A 36 -1.52 -22.96 3.76
C TRP A 36 -2.40 -22.71 5.01
N PRO A 37 -2.12 -23.39 6.14
CA PRO A 37 -2.80 -23.10 7.39
C PRO A 37 -2.64 -21.62 7.77
N LYS A 38 -3.67 -21.02 8.38
CA LYS A 38 -3.59 -19.64 8.89
C LYS A 38 -2.41 -19.53 9.87
N GLY A 39 -1.46 -18.64 9.57
CA GLY A 39 -0.25 -18.44 10.36
C GLY A 39 0.98 -19.24 9.92
N VAL A 40 0.87 -20.11 8.91
CA VAL A 40 2.01 -20.86 8.35
C VAL A 40 2.34 -20.31 6.96
N SER A 41 3.55 -19.76 6.79
CA SER A 41 4.06 -19.40 5.47
C SER A 41 4.60 -20.65 4.76
N GLY A 42 4.42 -20.73 3.44
CA GLY A 42 5.00 -21.80 2.61
C GLY A 42 6.54 -21.79 2.56
N ASN A 43 7.16 -20.73 3.13
CA ASN A 43 8.59 -20.61 3.29
C ASN A 43 8.93 -20.09 4.70
N PRO A 44 8.96 -20.98 5.72
CA PRO A 44 9.19 -20.60 7.11
C PRO A 44 10.59 -20.04 7.38
N ARG A 45 11.57 -20.27 6.49
CA ARG A 45 12.93 -19.71 6.57
C ARG A 45 13.11 -18.40 5.81
N GLY A 46 12.07 -17.89 5.14
CA GLY A 46 12.15 -16.68 4.31
C GLY A 46 13.03 -16.86 3.07
N ARG A 47 13.19 -15.78 2.28
CA ARG A 47 14.08 -15.80 1.11
C ARG A 47 15.49 -16.19 1.60
N PRO A 48 16.14 -17.22 1.00
CA PRO A 48 17.50 -17.56 1.38
C PRO A 48 18.37 -16.32 1.23
N ARG A 49 19.14 -15.98 2.26
CA ARG A 49 20.09 -14.87 2.22
C ARG A 49 21.16 -15.25 1.21
N GLU A 50 21.01 -14.79 -0.02
CA GLU A 50 21.96 -15.04 -1.10
C GLU A 50 23.33 -14.51 -0.70
N THR A 51 24.39 -15.13 -1.21
CA THR A 51 25.78 -14.71 -0.94
C THR A 51 26.01 -13.23 -1.24
N ARG A 52 25.31 -12.69 -2.25
CA ARG A 52 25.32 -11.26 -2.58
C ARG A 52 24.78 -10.38 -1.44
N ASP A 53 23.59 -10.69 -0.94
CA ASP A 53 22.96 -9.90 0.14
C ASP A 53 23.75 -10.00 1.44
N ARG A 54 24.44 -11.13 1.65
CA ARG A 54 25.40 -11.29 2.73
C ARG A 54 26.63 -10.41 2.56
N LEU A 55 27.28 -10.49 1.39
CA LEU A 55 28.46 -9.70 1.07
C LEU A 55 28.17 -8.20 1.18
N THR A 56 27.01 -7.75 0.67
CA THR A 56 26.60 -6.34 0.77
C THR A 56 26.43 -5.91 2.23
N GLY A 57 25.79 -6.73 3.07
CA GLY A 57 25.64 -6.41 4.50
C GLY A 57 26.99 -6.38 5.23
N ASP A 58 27.85 -7.36 4.98
CA ASP A 58 29.18 -7.45 5.61
C ASP A 58 30.07 -6.28 5.15
N PHE A 59 29.99 -5.88 3.88
CA PHE A 59 30.69 -4.72 3.32
C PHE A 59 30.22 -3.40 3.95
N ILE A 60 28.91 -3.17 4.05
CA ILE A 60 28.37 -1.95 4.69
C ILE A 60 28.79 -1.88 6.15
N ARG A 61 28.80 -3.01 6.86
CA ARG A 61 29.27 -3.06 8.26
C ARG A 61 30.74 -2.69 8.38
N ALA A 62 31.61 -3.31 7.58
CA ALA A 62 33.04 -3.01 7.58
C ALA A 62 33.30 -1.54 7.22
N LEU A 63 32.57 -0.99 6.25
CA LEU A 63 32.66 0.41 5.88
C LEU A 63 32.20 1.36 7.00
N ALA A 64 31.16 0.99 7.75
CA ALA A 64 30.69 1.78 8.89
C ALA A 64 31.71 1.78 10.04
N GLU A 65 32.37 0.65 10.31
CA GLU A 65 33.45 0.53 11.30
C GLU A 65 34.65 1.39 10.88
N ASP A 66 35.11 1.29 9.63
CA ASP A 66 36.19 2.12 9.08
C ASP A 66 35.84 3.62 9.12
N PHE A 67 34.60 3.99 8.78
CA PHE A 67 34.16 5.38 8.83
C PHE A 67 34.05 5.91 10.27
N ALA A 68 33.76 5.06 11.26
CA ALA A 68 33.74 5.47 12.66
C ALA A 68 35.15 5.85 13.16
N GLU A 69 36.18 5.14 12.71
CA GLU A 69 37.57 5.37 13.13
C GLU A 69 38.27 6.46 12.27
N HIS A 70 38.07 6.44 10.96
CA HIS A 70 38.82 7.26 10.00
C HIS A 70 37.98 8.33 9.29
N GLY A 71 36.64 8.30 9.41
CA GLY A 71 35.75 9.19 8.66
C GLY A 71 35.99 10.68 8.93
N ALA A 72 36.31 11.05 10.18
CA ALA A 72 36.61 12.44 10.53
C ALA A 72 37.87 12.97 9.81
N GLN A 73 38.92 12.14 9.71
CA GLN A 73 40.14 12.48 8.99
C GLN A 73 39.90 12.55 7.48
N ALA A 74 39.10 11.61 6.93
CA ALA A 74 38.72 11.62 5.51
C ALA A 74 37.93 12.89 5.15
N ILE A 75 37.00 13.33 6.01
CA ILE A 75 36.27 14.59 5.84
C ILE A 75 37.22 15.80 5.89
N ALA A 76 38.13 15.82 6.86
CA ALA A 76 39.11 16.90 6.99
C ALA A 76 40.05 16.99 5.78
N ALA A 77 40.47 15.84 5.23
CA ALA A 77 41.27 15.77 4.01
C ALA A 77 40.47 16.23 2.78
N CYS A 78 39.21 15.79 2.64
CA CYS A 78 38.32 16.19 1.55
C CYS A 78 38.10 17.72 1.53
N ARG A 79 37.99 18.35 2.70
CA ARG A 79 37.90 19.81 2.82
C ARG A 79 39.15 20.53 2.27
N GLN A 80 40.33 19.91 2.38
CA GLN A 80 41.60 20.50 1.92
C GLN A 80 41.87 20.23 0.44
N THR A 81 41.48 19.06 -0.08
CA THR A 81 41.76 18.65 -1.46
C THR A 81 40.69 19.12 -2.46
N ASP A 82 39.41 18.96 -2.13
CA ASP A 82 38.29 19.42 -2.95
C ASP A 82 37.15 19.99 -2.06
N PRO A 83 37.22 21.28 -1.72
CA PRO A 83 36.18 21.92 -0.93
C PRO A 83 34.81 21.95 -1.64
N ALA A 84 34.77 21.91 -2.97
CA ALA A 84 33.52 21.90 -3.72
C ALA A 84 32.79 20.56 -3.58
N ALA A 85 33.51 19.43 -3.59
CA ALA A 85 32.94 18.12 -3.29
C ALA A 85 32.44 18.04 -1.85
N TYR A 86 33.19 18.57 -0.89
CA TYR A 86 32.78 18.63 0.51
C TYR A 86 31.44 19.35 0.69
N LEU A 87 31.27 20.53 0.10
CA LEU A 87 30.02 21.29 0.15
C LEU A 87 28.84 20.56 -0.52
N ARG A 88 29.08 19.83 -1.62
CA ARG A 88 28.05 19.00 -2.25
C ARG A 88 27.60 17.84 -1.35
N LEU A 89 28.53 17.24 -0.61
CA LEU A 89 28.25 16.16 0.34
C LEU A 89 27.38 16.67 1.50
N VAL A 90 27.73 17.84 2.05
CA VAL A 90 26.94 18.52 3.09
C VAL A 90 25.55 18.88 2.57
N ALA A 91 25.44 19.42 1.35
CA ALA A 91 24.15 19.72 0.73
C ALA A 91 23.30 18.47 0.44
N GLY A 92 23.92 17.30 0.26
CA GLY A 92 23.24 16.02 0.07
C GLY A 92 22.72 15.40 1.37
N LEU A 93 23.31 15.74 2.52
CA LEU A 93 22.82 15.33 3.83
C LEU A 93 21.53 16.06 4.20
N LEU A 94 21.37 17.29 3.69
CA LEU A 94 20.14 18.04 3.82
C LEU A 94 19.05 17.40 2.92
N PRO A 95 17.85 17.12 3.46
CA PRO A 95 16.72 16.70 2.63
C PRO A 95 16.48 17.73 1.53
N ARG A 96 16.60 17.33 0.27
CA ARG A 96 16.39 18.22 -0.88
C ARG A 96 14.93 18.65 -1.04
N GLU A 97 14.04 17.78 -0.62
CA GLU A 97 12.60 18.02 -0.53
C GLU A 97 12.26 18.03 0.96
N LEU A 98 12.19 19.21 1.57
CA LEU A 98 11.45 19.31 2.82
C LEU A 98 9.98 19.08 2.46
N ASN A 99 9.53 17.83 2.54
CA ASN A 99 8.10 17.50 2.62
C ASN A 99 7.55 18.06 3.94
N VAL A 100 7.52 19.39 4.06
CA VAL A 100 6.58 20.07 4.93
C VAL A 100 5.24 19.57 4.42
N ARG A 101 4.55 18.76 5.21
CA ARG A 101 3.16 18.42 4.96
C ARG A 101 2.41 19.73 5.04
N ARG A 102 2.35 20.47 3.93
CA ARG A 102 1.53 21.67 3.83
C ARG A 102 0.12 21.20 4.07
N SER A 103 -0.44 21.67 5.16
CA SER A 103 -1.87 21.51 5.35
C SER A 103 -2.54 22.30 4.23
N PRO A 104 -3.67 21.84 3.67
CA PRO A 104 -4.42 22.60 2.66
C PRO A 104 -4.89 23.98 3.16
N LEU A 105 -4.66 24.29 4.44
CA LEU A 105 -4.91 25.56 5.10
C LEU A 105 -3.72 26.53 5.01
N ASP A 106 -2.51 26.05 4.69
CA ASP A 106 -1.27 26.86 4.74
C ASP A 106 -1.18 27.87 3.59
N ASP A 107 -1.89 27.62 2.48
CA ASP A 107 -1.93 28.49 1.30
C ASP A 107 -3.16 29.44 1.30
N LEU A 108 -3.98 29.43 2.36
CA LEU A 108 -5.19 30.26 2.46
C LEU A 108 -4.87 31.66 3.01
N ASP A 109 -5.43 32.69 2.37
CA ASP A 109 -5.38 34.05 2.88
C ASP A 109 -6.31 34.24 4.10
N HIS A 110 -6.13 35.35 4.83
CA HIS A 110 -6.92 35.63 6.04
C HIS A 110 -8.44 35.72 5.78
N GLN A 111 -8.86 36.28 4.64
CA GLN A 111 -10.27 36.34 4.25
C GLN A 111 -10.82 34.95 3.88
N GLN A 112 -10.02 34.11 3.24
CA GLN A 112 -10.39 32.73 2.91
C GLN A 112 -10.51 31.87 4.18
N LEU A 113 -9.62 32.07 5.15
CA LEU A 113 -9.71 31.43 6.47
C LEU A 113 -10.99 31.83 7.22
N LEU A 114 -11.35 33.11 7.21
CA LEU A 114 -12.59 33.58 7.84
C LEU A 114 -13.83 32.95 7.20
N LYS A 115 -13.90 32.91 5.86
CA LYS A 115 -15.01 32.26 5.14
C LYS A 115 -15.14 30.78 5.47
N LEU A 116 -14.02 30.08 5.60
CA LEU A 116 -14.00 28.66 5.95
C LEU A 116 -14.47 28.45 7.40
N ALA A 117 -14.04 29.31 8.33
CA ALA A 117 -14.50 29.29 9.72
C ALA A 117 -16.01 29.53 9.82
N ASP A 118 -16.55 30.52 9.10
CA ASP A 118 -18.00 30.80 9.07
C ASP A 118 -18.79 29.61 8.49
N ALA A 119 -18.29 29.00 7.41
CA ALA A 119 -18.92 27.83 6.79
C ALA A 119 -18.92 26.61 7.72
N LEU A 120 -17.82 26.35 8.43
CA LEU A 120 -17.75 25.28 9.43
C LEU A 120 -18.68 25.54 10.61
N GLN A 121 -18.76 26.79 11.08
CA GLN A 121 -19.65 27.15 12.18
C GLN A 121 -21.12 26.95 11.79
N ALA A 122 -21.50 27.35 10.57
CA ALA A 122 -22.84 27.10 10.04
C ALA A 122 -23.13 25.59 9.89
N ALA A 123 -22.16 24.80 9.45
CA ALA A 123 -22.31 23.34 9.34
C ALA A 123 -22.44 22.65 10.71
N VAL A 124 -21.70 23.12 11.73
CA VAL A 124 -21.79 22.61 13.10
C VAL A 124 -23.13 22.97 13.74
N GLU A 125 -23.63 24.19 13.55
CA GLU A 125 -24.95 24.57 14.05
C GLU A 125 -26.08 23.83 13.31
N ALA A 126 -25.95 23.60 11.99
CA ALA A 126 -26.87 22.75 11.23
C ALA A 126 -26.86 21.30 11.73
N ALA A 127 -25.68 20.75 12.04
CA ALA A 127 -25.53 19.41 12.60
C ALA A 127 -26.11 19.30 14.02
N LYS A 128 -25.94 20.33 14.86
CA LYS A 128 -26.57 20.41 16.20
C LYS A 128 -28.09 20.55 16.13
N ALA A 129 -28.61 21.21 15.09
CA ALA A 129 -30.04 21.34 14.82
C ALA A 129 -30.67 20.08 14.20
N GLY A 130 -29.91 18.99 14.03
CA GLY A 130 -30.40 17.71 13.51
C GLY A 130 -30.67 17.71 12.00
N VAL A 131 -30.14 18.69 11.25
CA VAL A 131 -30.26 18.72 9.79
C VAL A 131 -29.17 17.82 9.19
N PRO A 132 -29.53 16.82 8.36
CA PRO A 132 -28.53 15.98 7.68
C PRO A 132 -27.71 16.86 6.74
N LEU A 133 -26.38 16.82 6.91
CA LEU A 133 -25.46 17.54 6.02
C LEU A 133 -25.59 16.95 4.60
N PRO A 134 -25.92 17.76 3.58
CA PRO A 134 -26.02 17.26 2.21
C PRO A 134 -24.63 16.83 1.71
N GLY A 135 -24.50 15.55 1.34
CA GLY A 135 -23.31 15.00 0.70
C GLY A 135 -22.37 14.18 1.59
N LEU A 136 -22.70 13.96 2.86
CA LEU A 136 -22.08 12.92 3.69
C LEU A 136 -23.16 11.90 4.03
N ASP A 137 -23.38 10.94 3.12
CA ASP A 137 -24.11 9.72 3.45
C ASP A 137 -23.35 9.05 4.60
N LEU A 138 -23.87 9.22 5.81
CA LEU A 138 -23.46 8.48 6.98
C LEU A 138 -23.60 7.00 6.61
N ILE A 139 -22.46 6.32 6.41
CA ILE A 139 -22.34 4.90 6.65
C ILE A 139 -22.69 4.68 8.13
N ALA A 140 -23.99 4.56 8.39
CA ALA A 140 -24.53 3.99 9.60
C ALA A 140 -24.19 2.50 9.56
N GLU A 141 -22.95 2.17 9.92
CA GLU A 141 -22.52 0.81 10.17
C GLU A 141 -22.12 0.70 11.64
N GLY A 142 -22.93 -0.07 12.39
CA GLY A 142 -22.45 -0.73 13.60
C GLY A 142 -23.33 -0.60 14.84
N ALA A 143 -24.05 -1.69 15.11
CA ALA A 143 -24.26 -2.27 16.44
C ALA A 143 -25.19 -1.54 17.42
N ALA A 144 -26.41 -2.07 17.57
CA ALA A 144 -26.76 -2.89 18.73
C ALA A 144 -28.22 -3.32 18.60
N ASP A 145 -28.46 -4.59 18.24
CA ASP A 145 -29.74 -5.23 18.56
C ASP A 145 -29.46 -6.60 19.20
N THR A 146 -30.36 -6.93 20.11
CA THR A 146 -30.23 -7.88 21.23
C THR A 146 -30.54 -9.31 20.81
#